data_AF-A0A7K6RFA4-F1
#
_entry.id   AF-A0A7K6RFA4-F1
#
_cell.length_a   1.000
_cell.length_b   1.000
_cell.length_c   1.000
_cell.angle_alpha   90.00
_cell.angle_beta   90.00
_cell.angle_gamma   90.00
#
_symmetry.space_group_name_H-M   'P 1'
#
loop_
_entity.id
_entity.type
_entity.pdbx_description
1 polymer ?
#
loop_
_entity_poly.entity_id
_entity_poly.type
_entity_poly.pdbx_seq_one_letter_code
_entity_poly.pdbx_strand_id
1 'polypeptide(L)' 'QAALTQPPSVSANPGQTVQITCSGGSSSYSYFGWYQQKTPGSAPVTVIYVNDKRPS' A
#
# COMPACT_ATOMS: atom_id res chain seq x y z
N GLN A 1 -10.89 9.89 13.38
CA GLN A 1 -10.29 9.56 12.07
C GLN A 1 -9.90 8.09 12.11
N ALA A 2 -10.39 7.25 11.19
CA ALA A 2 -9.89 5.87 11.09
C ALA A 2 -8.50 5.93 10.46
N ALA A 3 -7.45 5.71 11.26
CA ALA A 3 -6.09 5.65 10.75
C ALA A 3 -5.86 4.28 10.12
N LEU A 4 -5.37 4.26 8.88
CA LEU A 4 -4.83 3.04 8.29
C LEU A 4 -3.49 2.73 8.95
N THR A 5 -3.24 1.46 9.24
CA THR A 5 -1.99 0.99 9.81
C THR A 5 -1.37 -0.06 8.91
N GLN A 6 -0.03 -0.04 8.80
CA GLN A 6 0.76 -0.98 8.04
C GLN A 6 2.05 -1.30 8.82
N PRO A 7 2.75 -2.40 8.49
CA PRO A 7 4.07 -2.67 9.06
C PRO A 7 5.03 -1.50 8.81
N PRO A 8 5.89 -1.16 9.79
CA PRO A 8 6.85 -0.06 9.66
C PRO A 8 7.92 -0.33 8.60
N SER A 9 8.28 -1.61 8.41
CA SER A 9 9.16 -2.06 7.34
C SER A 9 8.94 -3.54 7.07
N VAL A 10 9.22 -3.96 5.83
CA VAL A 10 9.34 -5.36 5.44
C VAL A 10 10.60 -5.49 4.59
N SER A 11 11.31 -6.61 4.67
CA SER A 11 12.50 -6.90 3.88
C SER A 11 12.45 -8.34 3.37
N ALA A 12 12.95 -8.56 2.16
CA ALA A 12 13.08 -9.89 1.56
C ALA A 12 14.22 -9.91 0.54
N ASN A 13 14.68 -11.11 0.19
CA ASN A 13 15.73 -11.26 -0.81
C ASN A 13 15.18 -11.02 -2.24
N PRO A 14 16.04 -10.60 -3.19
CA PRO A 14 15.65 -10.49 -4.58
C PRO A 14 15.02 -11.79 -5.11
N GLY A 15 13.89 -11.66 -5.82
CA GLY A 15 13.12 -12.80 -6.34
C GLY A 15 12.10 -13.40 -5.37
N GLN A 16 12.08 -12.97 -4.10
CA GLN A 16 11.02 -13.35 -3.16
C GLN A 16 9.81 -12.42 -3.23
N THR A 17 8.65 -12.95 -2.87
CA THR A 17 7.41 -12.19 -2.72
C THR A 17 7.30 -11.62 -1.30
N VAL A 18 6.95 -10.35 -1.19
CA VAL A 18 6.61 -9.70 0.09
C VAL A 18 5.11 -9.46 0.20
N GLN A 19 4.57 -9.56 1.41
CA GLN A 19 3.19 -9.20 1.72
C GLN A 19 3.19 -8.02 2.70
N ILE A 20 2.57 -6.90 2.30
CA ILE A 20 2.36 -5.73 3.16
C ILE A 20 0.89 -5.69 3.54
N THR A 21 0.60 -5.72 4.84
CA THR A 21 -0.78 -5.67 5.35
C THR A 21 -1.19 -4.23 5.61
N CYS A 22 -2.44 -3.91 5.30
CA CYS A 22 -3.10 -2.66 5.69
C CYS A 22 -4.30 -3.04 6.56
N SER A 23 -4.41 -2.44 7.75
CA SER A 23 -5.57 -2.63 8.62
C SER A 23 -6.18 -1.29 9.02
N GLY A 24 -7.50 -1.29 9.25
CA GLY A 24 -8.29 -0.08 9.41
C GLY A 24 -9.26 0.13 8.25
N GLY A 25 -10.17 1.10 8.42
CA GLY A 25 -11.33 1.30 7.55
C GLY A 25 -12.62 0.86 8.25
N SER A 26 -13.68 1.64 8.07
CA SER A 26 -14.94 1.48 8.80
C SER A 26 -15.98 0.61 8.08
N SER A 27 -15.76 0.25 6.81
CA SER A 27 -16.73 -0.50 6.02
C SER A 27 -16.10 -1.41 4.97
N SER A 28 -16.81 -2.49 4.64
CA SER A 28 -16.52 -3.40 3.51
C SER A 28 -16.60 -2.72 2.14
N TYR A 29 -17.21 -1.53 2.06
CA TYR A 29 -17.33 -0.73 0.83
C TYR A 29 -16.21 0.31 0.66
N SER A 30 -15.19 0.27 1.53
CA SER A 30 -14.07 1.21 1.45
C SER A 30 -13.16 0.87 0.27
N TYR A 31 -12.70 1.89 -0.45
CA TYR A 31 -11.66 1.75 -1.46
C TYR A 31 -10.30 2.07 -0.85
N PHE A 32 -9.39 1.12 -0.97
CA PHE A 32 -8.01 1.26 -0.55
C PHE A 32 -7.09 1.40 -1.76
N GLY A 33 -6.02 2.16 -1.57
CA GLY A 33 -4.97 2.36 -2.57
C GLY A 33 -3.60 2.16 -1.95
N TRP A 34 -2.68 1.64 -2.75
CA TRP A 34 -1.27 1.48 -2.41
C TRP A 34 -0.44 2.45 -3.22
N TYR A 35 0.41 3.23 -2.55
CA TYR A 35 1.30 4.21 -3.16
C TYR A 35 2.74 3.91 -2.76
N GLN A 36 3.66 4.05 -3.70
CA GLN A 36 5.09 3.86 -3.49
C GLN A 36 5.81 5.20 -3.60
N GLN A 37 6.54 5.56 -2.55
CA GLN A 37 7.55 6.62 -2.60
C GLN A 37 8.92 5.94 -2.64
N LYS A 38 9.62 6.03 -3.78
CA LYS A 38 10.94 5.37 -3.96
C LYS A 38 12.06 6.13 -3.27
N THR A 39 11.94 7.44 -3.23
CA THR A 39 12.94 8.38 -2.71
C THR A 39 12.26 9.34 -1.74
N PRO A 40 12.79 9.51 -0.51
CA PRO A 40 12.24 10.48 0.44
C PRO A 40 12.10 11.86 -0.21
N GLY A 41 10.92 12.48 -0.05
CA GLY A 41 10.62 13.79 -0.63
C GLY A 41 10.16 13.78 -2.08
N SER A 42 10.14 12.63 -2.76
CA SER A 42 9.55 12.52 -4.12
C SER A 42 8.05 12.27 -4.08
N ALA A 43 7.36 12.59 -5.17
CA ALA A 43 5.94 12.32 -5.28
C ALA A 43 5.65 10.80 -5.18
N PRO A 44 4.62 10.37 -4.43
CA PRO A 44 4.18 8.98 -4.44
C PRO A 44 3.65 8.57 -5.82
N VAL A 45 3.91 7.32 -6.20
CA VAL A 45 3.38 6.68 -7.42
C VAL A 45 2.33 5.67 -7.03
N THR A 46 1.18 5.68 -7.70
CA THR A 46 0.13 4.69 -7.47
C THR A 46 0.59 3.31 -7.94
N VAL A 47 0.43 2.30 -7.08
CA VAL A 47 0.72 0.89 -7.38
C VAL A 47 -0.57 0.11 -7.56
N ILE A 48 -1.52 0.31 -6.65
CA ILE A 48 -2.86 -0.31 -6.66
C ILE A 48 -3.89 0.75 -6.30
N TYR A 49 -5.03 0.77 -6.98
CA TYR A 49 -6.17 1.64 -6.70
C TYR A 49 -7.47 0.83 -6.71
N VAL A 50 -8.52 1.32 -6.02
CA VAL A 50 -9.83 0.64 -5.94
C VAL A 50 -9.66 -0.83 -5.53
N ASN A 51 -8.83 -1.08 -4.51
CA ASN A 51 -8.52 -2.39 -3.91
C ASN A 51 -7.63 -3.32 -4.76
N ASP A 52 -7.88 -3.44 -6.07
CA ASP A 52 -7.23 -4.46 -6.92
C ASP A 52 -6.75 -3.96 -8.29
N LYS A 53 -7.09 -2.74 -8.70
CA LYS A 53 -6.74 -2.20 -10.02
C LYS A 53 -5.31 -1.66 -10.03
N ARG A 54 -4.62 -1.80 -11.15
CA ARG A 54 -3.23 -1.35 -11.35
C ARG A 54 -3.17 -0.38 -12.53
N PRO A 55 -2.34 0.67 -12.46
CA PRO A 55 -2.05 1.51 -13.63
C PRO A 55 -1.43 0.68 -14.77
N SER A 56 -1.72 1.05 -16.02
CA SER A 56 -1.14 0.46 -17.24
C SER A 56 0.28 0.93 -17.50
#